data_AF-A0A7S1RTD8-F1
#
_entry.id   AF-A0A7S1RTD8-F1
#
_cell.length_a   1.000
_cell.length_b   1.000
_cell.length_c   1.000
_cell.angle_alpha   90.00
_cell.angle_beta   90.00
_cell.angle_gamma   90.00
#
_symmetry.space_group_name_H-M   'P 1'
#
loop_
_entity.id
_entity.type
_entity.pdbx_description
1 polymer ?
#
loop_
_entity_poly.entity_id
_entity_poly.type
_entity_poly.pdbx_seq_one_letter_code
_entity_poly.pdbx_strand_id
1 'polypeptide(L)'
;MSEEEKLVFAAARKDIGAQLFKAARTEMALERYKKVIDLLSHIDEFKEEHKTKAKDLKKACRLNTAACHNRLSQFQDCKKACESVLEEERGNVKAHFRHAQAEFGLQEFGGCMRALRKVIELDPQNREARALLKKARAAQREEDEAAKGMFSKMC
;
A
#
# COMPACT_ATOMS: atom_id res chain seq x y z
N MET A 1 -7.37 -21.35 -20.77
CA MET A 1 -8.18 -20.14 -20.54
C MET A 1 -7.76 -19.10 -21.55
N SER A 2 -8.71 -18.54 -22.28
CA SER A 2 -8.48 -17.36 -23.11
C SER A 2 -8.07 -16.15 -22.24
N GLU A 3 -7.53 -15.10 -22.86
CA GLU A 3 -7.19 -13.85 -22.16
C GLU A 3 -8.42 -13.24 -21.48
N GLU A 4 -9.57 -13.27 -22.16
CA GLU A 4 -10.83 -12.78 -21.63
C GLU A 4 -11.31 -13.60 -20.42
N GLU A 5 -11.25 -14.93 -20.51
CA GLU A 5 -11.59 -15.82 -19.38
C GLU A 5 -10.68 -15.56 -18.17
N LYS A 6 -9.37 -15.35 -18.41
CA LYS A 6 -8.42 -15.01 -17.35
C LYS A 6 -8.80 -13.69 -16.66
N LEU A 7 -9.18 -12.67 -17.43
CA LEU A 7 -9.58 -11.37 -16.90
C LEU A 7 -10.88 -11.44 -16.09
N VAL A 8 -11.90 -12.14 -16.60
CA VAL A 8 -13.17 -12.34 -15.89
C VAL A 8 -12.93 -13.11 -14.59
N PHE A 9 -12.14 -14.19 -14.64
CA PHE A 9 -11.80 -14.96 -13.45
C PHE A 9 -11.01 -14.12 -12.43
N ALA A 10 -10.00 -13.38 -12.87
CA ALA A 10 -9.21 -12.50 -12.02
C ALA A 10 -10.08 -11.42 -11.34
N ALA A 11 -11.03 -10.84 -12.07
CA ALA A 11 -11.95 -9.84 -11.52
C ALA A 11 -12.83 -10.42 -10.43
N ALA A 12 -13.45 -11.59 -10.68
CA ALA A 12 -14.26 -12.28 -9.69
C ALA A 12 -13.45 -12.66 -8.43
N ARG A 13 -12.19 -13.08 -8.60
CA ARG A 13 -11.29 -13.40 -7.48
C ARG A 13 -10.89 -12.17 -6.67
N LYS A 14 -10.67 -11.03 -7.32
CA LYS A 14 -10.45 -9.74 -6.64
C LYS A 14 -11.67 -9.38 -5.77
N ASP A 15 -12.88 -9.56 -6.29
CA ASP A 15 -14.10 -9.23 -5.56
C ASP A 15 -14.32 -10.14 -4.34
N ILE A 16 -14.02 -11.44 -4.46
CA ILE A 16 -13.97 -12.35 -3.30
C ILE A 16 -12.92 -11.88 -2.29
N GLY A 17 -11.74 -11.47 -2.74
CA GLY A 17 -10.71 -10.87 -1.87
C GLY A 17 -11.24 -9.65 -1.11
N ALA A 18 -12.03 -8.81 -1.77
CA ALA A 18 -12.63 -7.63 -1.14
C ALA A 18 -13.68 -8.01 -0.09
N GLN A 19 -14.50 -9.03 -0.35
CA GLN A 19 -15.46 -9.57 0.63
C GLN A 19 -14.74 -10.14 1.86
N LEU A 20 -13.68 -10.94 1.65
CA LEU A 20 -12.87 -11.49 2.73
C LEU A 20 -12.21 -10.39 3.58
N PHE A 21 -11.68 -9.35 2.92
CA PHE A 21 -11.09 -8.20 3.62
C PHE A 21 -12.13 -7.47 4.48
N LYS A 22 -13.33 -7.24 3.96
CA LYS A 22 -14.44 -6.65 4.73
C LYS A 22 -14.86 -7.54 5.91
N ALA A 23 -14.87 -8.85 5.73
CA ALA A 23 -15.15 -9.84 6.77
C ALA A 23 -14.00 -10.06 7.78
N ALA A 24 -12.99 -9.18 7.80
CA ALA A 24 -11.79 -9.27 8.63
C ALA A 24 -10.91 -10.51 8.41
N ARG A 25 -11.19 -11.34 7.39
CA ARG A 25 -10.39 -12.50 6.99
C ARG A 25 -9.23 -12.07 6.11
N THR A 26 -8.35 -11.25 6.69
CA THR A 26 -7.32 -10.49 5.95
C THR A 26 -6.26 -11.39 5.33
N GLU A 27 -5.84 -12.47 6.00
CA GLU A 27 -4.87 -13.42 5.44
C GLU A 27 -5.42 -14.15 4.21
N MET A 28 -6.68 -14.59 4.28
CA MET A 28 -7.36 -15.19 3.14
C MET A 28 -7.51 -14.19 1.99
N ALA A 29 -7.84 -12.93 2.29
CA ALA A 29 -7.90 -11.88 1.28
C ALA A 29 -6.53 -11.67 0.60
N LEU A 30 -5.46 -11.62 1.38
CA LEU A 30 -4.09 -11.49 0.90
C LEU A 30 -3.72 -12.62 -0.06
N GLU A 31 -4.00 -13.87 0.31
CA GLU A 31 -3.73 -15.03 -0.53
C GLU A 31 -4.50 -14.95 -1.86
N ARG A 32 -5.77 -14.50 -1.82
CA ARG A 32 -6.58 -14.33 -3.04
C ARG A 32 -6.00 -13.27 -3.97
N TYR A 33 -5.58 -12.12 -3.45
CA TYR A 33 -4.98 -11.08 -4.27
C TYR A 33 -3.63 -11.51 -4.86
N LYS A 34 -2.79 -12.22 -4.09
CA LYS A 34 -1.52 -12.79 -4.59
C LYS A 34 -1.77 -13.73 -5.79
N LYS A 35 -2.73 -14.65 -5.67
CA LYS A 35 -3.11 -15.54 -6.78
C LYS A 35 -3.58 -14.79 -8.04
N VAL A 36 -4.26 -13.65 -7.88
CA VAL A 36 -4.64 -12.81 -9.04
C VAL A 36 -3.42 -12.14 -9.67
N ILE A 37 -2.49 -11.63 -8.85
CA ILE A 37 -1.24 -11.02 -9.35
C ILE A 37 -0.41 -12.04 -10.12
N ASP A 38 -0.31 -13.27 -9.60
CA ASP A 38 0.42 -14.38 -10.24
C ASP A 38 -0.25 -14.81 -11.56
N LEU A 39 -1.58 -14.87 -11.59
CA LEU A 39 -2.33 -15.16 -12.83
C LEU A 39 -2.08 -14.10 -13.92
N LEU A 40 -1.79 -12.87 -13.52
CA LEU A 40 -1.51 -11.72 -14.38
C LEU A 40 -0.01 -11.38 -14.44
N SER A 41 0.89 -12.34 -14.21
CA SER A 41 2.33 -12.14 -14.31
C SER A 41 2.77 -11.90 -15.76
N HIS A 42 2.28 -12.72 -16.69
CA HIS A 42 2.64 -12.73 -18.12
C HIS A 42 1.63 -11.96 -19.00
N ILE A 43 1.31 -10.72 -18.61
CA ILE A 43 0.36 -9.88 -19.35
C ILE A 43 0.97 -9.23 -20.60
N ASP A 44 2.29 -9.31 -20.76
CA ASP A 44 2.98 -8.74 -21.93
C ASP A 44 2.66 -9.48 -23.23
N GLU A 45 2.23 -10.74 -23.12
CA GLU A 45 1.78 -11.59 -24.22
C GLU A 45 0.32 -11.35 -24.61
N PHE A 46 -0.43 -10.57 -23.83
CA PHE A 46 -1.84 -10.30 -24.11
C PHE A 46 -1.98 -9.33 -25.27
N LYS A 47 -3.11 -9.42 -25.98
CA LYS A 47 -3.51 -8.38 -26.93
C LYS A 47 -3.62 -7.03 -26.22
N GLU A 48 -3.26 -5.95 -26.92
CA GLU A 48 -3.29 -4.58 -26.37
C GLU A 48 -4.65 -4.21 -25.75
N GLU A 49 -5.76 -4.69 -26.32
CA GLU A 49 -7.12 -4.49 -25.78
C GLU A 49 -7.32 -5.08 -24.37
N HIS A 50 -6.64 -6.19 -24.06
CA HIS A 50 -6.74 -6.91 -22.79
C HIS A 50 -5.61 -6.51 -21.83
N LYS A 51 -4.48 -6.06 -22.36
CA LYS A 51 -3.28 -5.67 -21.60
C LYS A 51 -3.57 -4.54 -20.62
N THR A 52 -4.27 -3.48 -21.05
CA THR A 52 -4.62 -2.36 -20.18
C THR A 52 -5.52 -2.80 -19.02
N LYS A 53 -6.57 -3.58 -19.32
CA LYS A 53 -7.47 -4.16 -18.30
C LYS A 53 -6.71 -5.05 -17.32
N ALA A 54 -5.78 -5.87 -17.81
CA ALA A 54 -4.95 -6.74 -16.99
C ALA A 54 -4.03 -5.93 -16.05
N LYS A 55 -3.37 -4.87 -16.57
CA LYS A 55 -2.51 -3.96 -15.79
C LYS A 55 -3.31 -3.29 -14.66
N ASP A 56 -4.46 -2.72 -14.97
CA ASP A 56 -5.30 -2.06 -13.96
C ASP A 56 -5.79 -3.03 -12.89
N LEU A 57 -6.18 -4.24 -13.29
CA LEU A 57 -6.62 -5.27 -12.35
C LEU A 57 -5.48 -5.76 -11.44
N LYS A 58 -4.29 -5.98 -12.00
CA LYS A 58 -3.07 -6.35 -11.26
C LYS A 58 -2.69 -5.26 -10.28
N LYS A 59 -2.68 -4.00 -10.72
CA LYS A 59 -2.42 -2.83 -9.88
C LYS A 59 -3.43 -2.71 -8.74
N ALA A 60 -4.72 -2.88 -9.00
CA ALA A 60 -5.75 -2.88 -7.96
C ALA A 60 -5.51 -4.00 -6.93
N CYS A 61 -5.10 -5.19 -7.37
CA CYS A 61 -4.76 -6.28 -6.46
C CYS A 61 -3.51 -5.98 -5.62
N ARG A 62 -2.45 -5.40 -6.20
CA ARG A 62 -1.25 -4.96 -5.46
C ARG A 62 -1.56 -3.88 -4.42
N LEU A 63 -2.43 -2.93 -4.77
CA LEU A 63 -2.93 -1.96 -3.80
C LEU A 63 -3.67 -2.66 -2.65
N ASN A 64 -4.50 -3.65 -2.95
CA ASN A 64 -5.23 -4.37 -1.91
C ASN A 64 -4.33 -5.30 -1.07
N THR A 65 -3.27 -5.90 -1.64
CA THR A 65 -2.27 -6.64 -0.85
C THR A 65 -1.55 -5.70 0.12
N ALA A 66 -1.19 -4.49 -0.30
CA ALA A 66 -0.62 -3.47 0.59
C ALA A 66 -1.59 -3.13 1.75
N ALA A 67 -2.88 -2.96 1.47
CA ALA A 67 -3.88 -2.76 2.51
C ALA A 67 -4.00 -3.96 3.48
N CYS A 68 -3.88 -5.19 2.97
CA CYS A 68 -3.86 -6.39 3.80
C CYS A 68 -2.62 -6.43 4.70
N HIS A 69 -1.44 -6.19 4.14
CA HIS A 69 -0.19 -6.15 4.90
C HIS A 69 -0.22 -5.09 6.00
N ASN A 70 -0.72 -3.88 5.71
CA ASN A 70 -0.91 -2.84 6.73
C ASN A 70 -1.82 -3.30 7.87
N ARG A 71 -2.93 -3.97 7.56
CA ARG A 71 -3.87 -4.47 8.58
C ARG A 71 -3.30 -5.63 9.40
N LEU A 72 -2.36 -6.39 8.83
CA LEU A 72 -1.63 -7.47 9.51
C LEU A 72 -0.34 -6.98 10.21
N SER A 73 -0.09 -5.67 10.24
CA SER A 73 1.15 -5.07 10.75
C SER A 73 2.43 -5.60 10.07
N GLN A 74 2.31 -6.12 8.85
CA GLN A 74 3.43 -6.57 8.00
C GLN A 74 3.98 -5.38 7.21
N PHE A 75 4.52 -4.38 7.91
CA PHE A 75 4.81 -3.08 7.33
C PHE A 75 5.89 -3.12 6.23
N GLN A 76 6.90 -3.97 6.36
CA GLN A 76 7.93 -4.14 5.33
C GLN A 76 7.35 -4.65 4.00
N ASP A 77 6.44 -5.62 4.04
CA ASP A 77 5.77 -6.13 2.84
C ASP A 77 4.79 -5.11 2.27
N CYS A 78 4.16 -4.31 3.12
CA CYS A 78 3.33 -3.19 2.67
C CYS A 78 4.14 -2.16 1.88
N LYS A 79 5.34 -1.78 2.36
CA LYS A 79 6.22 -0.84 1.65
C LYS A 79 6.55 -1.36 0.25
N LYS A 80 7.05 -2.60 0.15
CA LYS A 80 7.37 -3.23 -1.15
C LYS A 80 6.19 -3.26 -2.10
N ALA A 81 5.00 -3.61 -1.61
CA ALA A 81 3.79 -3.62 -2.42
C ALA A 81 3.39 -2.23 -2.92
N CYS A 82 3.58 -1.18 -2.11
CA CYS A 82 3.34 0.20 -2.50
C CYS A 82 4.39 0.72 -3.49
N GLU A 83 5.67 0.44 -3.26
CA GLU A 83 6.78 0.82 -4.13
C GLU A 83 6.56 0.28 -5.55
N SER A 84 6.19 -0.99 -5.69
CA SER A 84 5.87 -1.58 -7.00
C SER A 84 4.71 -0.87 -7.71
N VAL A 85 3.73 -0.34 -6.99
CA VAL A 85 2.65 0.46 -7.60
C VAL A 85 3.14 1.85 -7.98
N LEU A 86 4.02 2.46 -7.17
CA LEU A 86 4.56 3.80 -7.40
C LEU A 86 5.60 3.83 -8.54
N GLU A 87 6.28 2.72 -8.82
CA GLU A 87 7.13 2.56 -10.00
C GLU A 87 6.31 2.71 -11.30
N GLU A 88 5.10 2.14 -11.33
CA GLU A 88 4.18 2.21 -12.48
C GLU A 88 3.36 3.52 -12.48
N GLU A 89 2.90 3.98 -11.32
CA GLU A 89 2.03 5.14 -11.16
C GLU A 89 2.52 6.03 -10.01
N ARG A 90 3.52 6.86 -10.29
CA ARG A 90 4.17 7.74 -9.29
C ARG A 90 3.21 8.68 -8.54
N GLY A 91 2.06 8.98 -9.13
CA GLY A 91 1.02 9.84 -8.57
C GLY A 91 -0.07 9.10 -7.78
N ASN A 92 0.08 7.80 -7.51
CA ASN A 92 -0.99 7.03 -6.87
C ASN A 92 -1.14 7.40 -5.39
N VAL A 93 -2.20 8.17 -5.08
CA VAL A 93 -2.49 8.67 -3.73
C VAL A 93 -2.65 7.53 -2.71
N LYS A 94 -3.28 6.42 -3.10
CA LYS A 94 -3.51 5.27 -2.22
C LYS A 94 -2.20 4.56 -1.87
N ALA A 95 -1.29 4.41 -2.84
CA ALA A 95 0.02 3.81 -2.61
C ALA A 95 0.86 4.68 -1.68
N HIS A 96 0.95 5.99 -1.93
CA HIS A 96 1.67 6.93 -1.03
C HIS A 96 1.12 6.92 0.39
N PHE A 97 -0.21 6.94 0.55
CA PHE A 97 -0.83 6.94 1.87
C PHE A 97 -0.59 5.64 2.63
N ARG A 98 -0.70 4.48 1.97
CA ARG A 98 -0.45 3.17 2.59
C ARG A 98 1.03 2.96 2.89
N HIS A 99 1.92 3.46 2.04
CA HIS A 99 3.36 3.48 2.29
C HIS A 99 3.67 4.28 3.56
N ALA A 100 3.09 5.48 3.69
CA ALA A 100 3.25 6.30 4.88
C ALA A 100 2.73 5.63 6.16
N GLN A 101 1.60 4.90 6.08
CA GLN A 101 1.10 4.11 7.21
C GLN A 101 2.09 3.03 7.64
N ALA A 102 2.73 2.36 6.67
CA ALA A 102 3.74 1.35 6.95
C ALA A 102 5.02 1.95 7.54
N GLU A 103 5.53 3.06 6.99
CA GLU A 103 6.67 3.79 7.55
C GLU A 103 6.39 4.26 8.99
N PHE A 104 5.17 4.75 9.26
CA PHE A 104 4.76 5.10 10.61
C PHE A 104 4.80 3.88 11.56
N GLY A 105 4.29 2.73 11.10
CA GLY A 105 4.32 1.48 11.87
C GLY A 105 5.74 0.96 12.13
N LEU A 106 6.70 1.29 11.26
CA LEU A 106 8.12 1.00 11.42
C LEU A 106 8.88 2.07 12.21
N GLN A 107 8.19 3.10 12.71
CA GLN A 107 8.80 4.26 13.37
C GLN A 107 9.76 5.06 12.46
N GLU A 108 9.67 4.88 11.14
CA GLU A 108 10.42 5.67 10.15
C GLU A 108 9.71 7.01 9.89
N PHE A 109 9.55 7.83 10.93
CA PHE A 109 8.70 9.03 10.88
C PHE A 109 9.16 10.06 9.84
N GLY A 110 10.47 10.19 9.62
CA GLY A 110 11.03 11.04 8.56
C GLY A 110 10.52 10.67 7.17
N GLY A 111 10.51 9.37 6.84
CA GLY A 111 9.97 8.83 5.59
C GLY A 111 8.47 9.03 5.49
N CYS A 112 7.75 8.63 6.55
CA CYS A 112 6.30 8.79 6.67
C CYS A 112 5.84 10.23 6.36
N MET A 113 6.51 11.23 6.96
CA MET A 113 6.19 12.63 6.73
C MET A 113 6.44 13.09 5.28
N ARG A 114 7.44 12.55 4.58
CA ARG A 114 7.68 12.87 3.16
C ARG A 114 6.57 12.29 2.28
N ALA A 115 6.22 11.02 2.48
CA ALA A 115 5.12 10.38 1.77
C ALA A 115 3.78 11.10 1.99
N LEU A 116 3.47 11.49 3.24
CA LEU A 116 2.23 12.22 3.55
C LEU A 116 2.16 13.63 2.96
N ARG A 117 3.29 14.34 2.86
CA ARG A 117 3.32 15.61 2.13
C ARG A 117 2.94 15.40 0.67
N LYS A 118 3.42 14.32 0.04
CA LYS A 118 3.04 14.01 -1.34
C LYS A 118 1.56 13.64 -1.46
N VAL A 119 1.00 12.89 -0.51
CA VAL A 119 -0.45 12.63 -0.46
C VAL A 119 -1.25 13.92 -0.40
N ILE A 120 -0.85 14.87 0.45
CA ILE A 120 -1.55 16.15 0.63
C ILE A 120 -1.40 17.07 -0.60
N GLU A 121 -0.26 17.00 -1.29
CA GLU A 121 -0.05 17.71 -2.56
C GLU A 121 -0.99 17.19 -3.66
N LEU A 122 -1.14 15.87 -3.76
CA LEU A 122 -1.98 15.21 -4.77
C LEU A 122 -3.48 15.23 -4.42
N ASP A 123 -3.82 15.14 -3.13
CA ASP A 123 -5.17 15.17 -2.58
C ASP A 123 -5.21 16.09 -1.34
N PRO A 124 -5.36 17.41 -1.54
CA PRO A 124 -5.39 18.37 -0.44
C PRO A 124 -6.52 18.14 0.57
N GLN A 125 -7.60 17.47 0.18
CA GLN A 125 -8.76 17.21 1.04
C GLN A 125 -8.60 15.95 1.89
N ASN A 126 -7.49 15.23 1.76
CA ASN A 126 -7.24 14.00 2.51
C ASN A 126 -7.07 14.26 4.02
N ARG A 127 -8.16 14.13 4.77
CA ARG A 127 -8.19 14.36 6.23
C ARG A 127 -7.34 13.35 6.98
N GLU A 128 -7.32 12.10 6.53
CA GLU A 128 -6.54 11.02 7.16
C GLU A 128 -5.04 11.27 7.05
N ALA A 129 -4.56 11.72 5.88
CA ALA A 129 -3.16 12.06 5.67
C ALA A 129 -2.70 13.22 6.57
N ARG A 130 -3.52 14.28 6.69
CA ARG A 130 -3.24 15.39 7.60
C ARG A 130 -3.19 14.96 9.06
N ALA A 131 -4.12 14.08 9.47
CA ALA A 131 -4.14 13.54 10.83
C ALA A 131 -2.91 12.68 11.12
N LEU A 132 -2.53 11.78 10.20
CA LEU A 132 -1.33 10.95 10.34
C LEU A 132 -0.06 11.80 10.34
N LEU A 133 0.00 12.87 9.54
CA LEU A 133 1.15 13.77 9.51
C LEU A 133 1.35 14.47 10.86
N LYS A 134 0.25 14.89 11.51
CA LYS A 134 0.32 15.44 12.86
C LYS A 134 0.84 14.42 13.87
N LYS A 135 0.40 13.16 13.79
CA LYS A 135 0.88 12.06 14.65
C LYS A 135 2.37 11.78 14.43
N ALA A 136 2.81 11.67 13.17
CA ALA A 136 4.22 11.45 12.82
C ALA A 136 5.13 12.56 13.34
N ARG A 137 4.70 13.82 13.26
CA ARG A 137 5.45 14.96 13.83
C ARG A 137 5.56 14.90 15.35
N ALA A 138 4.49 14.49 16.04
CA ALA A 138 4.52 14.37 17.50
C ALA A 138 5.46 13.24 17.92
N ALA A 139 5.36 12.06 17.28
CA ALA A 139 6.20 10.91 17.56
C ALA A 139 7.69 11.20 17.31
N GLN A 140 8.04 11.86 16.19
CA GLN A 140 9.42 12.26 15.93
C GLN A 140 9.97 13.19 17.00
N ARG A 141 9.18 14.16 17.48
CA ARG A 141 9.63 15.08 18.54
C ARG A 141 9.90 14.36 19.85
N GLU A 142 9.03 13.42 20.21
CA GLU A 142 9.19 12.60 21.42
C GLU A 142 10.47 11.75 21.33
N GLU A 143 10.75 11.15 20.16
CA GLU A 143 11.99 10.41 19.93
C GLU A 143 13.24 11.31 20.03
N ASP A 144 13.19 12.50 19.42
CA ASP A 144 14.29 13.47 19.46
C ASP A 144 14.55 13.98 20.90
N GLU A 145 13.49 14.21 21.68
CA GLU A 145 13.58 14.63 23.09
C GLU A 145 14.12 13.52 23.98
N ALA A 146 13.63 12.29 23.80
CA ALA A 146 14.13 11.13 24.52
C ALA A 146 15.62 10.89 24.24
N ALA A 147 16.04 10.99 22.98
CA ALA A 147 17.45 10.87 22.60
C ALA A 147 18.30 11.93 23.31
N LYS A 148 17.91 13.21 23.27
CA LYS A 148 18.62 14.30 23.96
C LYS A 148 18.72 14.08 25.47
N GLY A 149 17.63 13.66 26.10
CA GLY A 149 17.61 13.37 27.54
C GLY A 149 18.53 12.20 27.93
N MET A 150 18.71 11.22 27.04
CA MET A 150 19.61 10.09 27.24
C MET A 150 21.08 10.52 27.13
N PHE A 151 21.43 11.34 26.13
CA PHE A 151 22.79 11.89 26.00
C PHE A 151 23.18 12.79 27.18
N SER A 152 22.25 13.62 27.68
CA SER A 152 22.52 14.51 28.82
C SER A 152 22.75 13.79 30.15
N LYS A 153 22.35 12.53 30.29
CA LYS A 153 22.57 11.71 31.51
C LYS A 153 23.82 10.85 31.44
N MET A 154 24.45 10.78 30.26
CA MET A 154 25.64 9.95 30.02
C MET A 154 26.95 10.76 30.10
N CYS A 155 26.85 12.09 30.23
CA CYS A 155 27.93 13.01 30.58
C CYS A 155 27.87 13.36 32.07
#